data_AF-A0A3G8YFC9-F1
#
_entry.id   AF-A0A3G8YFC9-F1
#
_cell.length_a   1.000
_cell.length_b   1.000
_cell.length_c   1.000
_cell.angle_alpha   90.00
_cell.angle_beta   90.00
_cell.angle_gamma   90.00
#
_symmetry.space_group_name_H-M   'P 1'
#
loop_
_entity.id
_entity.type
_entity.pdbx_description
1 polymer ?
#
loop_
_entity_poly.entity_id
_entity_poly.type
_entity_poly.pdbx_seq_one_letter_code
_entity_poly.pdbx_strand_id
1 'polypeptide(L)'
;MTKRDRPARTSAARPAPDRRDSVRNGSVQRMSLTHALKELKLLEHKIGTRLGEVQAVRVRPPTQSQPGGLSEAAFAERARSSFTSLRALSVRRSQIKAALVQANATTSVEIAGETMTLAAAVERKRAETLGKSSDQQLLNLLGEQYGQAVREQTSLRFKLEGQLQVQLQSLLGNDAGRSENAGLDADSLTTLFWSRHEPVIDDPLDLATQLLELRDQAAEFASSVDRIIDERNATTFIEVPASV
;
A
#
# COMPACT_ATOMS: atom_id res chain seq x y z
N MET A 1 15.21 -47.31 -82.42
CA MET A 1 13.90 -46.94 -81.85
C MET A 1 13.98 -47.29 -80.37
N THR A 2 13.92 -46.43 -79.36
CA THR A 2 13.37 -45.09 -79.20
C THR A 2 13.95 -44.53 -77.89
N LYS A 3 14.28 -43.24 -77.91
CA LYS A 3 14.69 -42.40 -76.77
C LYS A 3 13.80 -42.57 -75.54
N ARG A 4 14.37 -42.42 -74.35
CA ARG A 4 13.85 -41.53 -73.31
C ARG A 4 14.90 -41.25 -72.24
N ASP A 5 15.49 -40.06 -72.37
CA ASP A 5 16.17 -39.31 -71.33
C ASP A 5 15.36 -39.29 -70.02
N ARG A 6 16.04 -39.50 -68.89
CA ARG A 6 15.62 -38.98 -67.59
C ARG A 6 16.82 -38.32 -66.91
N PRO A 7 16.70 -37.07 -66.45
CA PRO A 7 17.83 -36.25 -66.03
C PRO A 7 18.33 -36.63 -64.64
N ALA A 8 19.64 -36.44 -64.44
CA ALA A 8 20.29 -36.47 -63.14
C ALA A 8 19.58 -35.50 -62.18
N ARG A 9 19.17 -35.99 -61.01
CA ARG A 9 18.75 -35.15 -59.88
C ARG A 9 19.98 -34.43 -59.35
N THR A 10 20.23 -33.22 -59.87
CA THR A 10 21.07 -32.25 -59.20
C THR A 10 20.41 -31.93 -57.85
N SER A 11 21.04 -32.41 -56.77
CA SER A 11 20.74 -32.00 -55.41
C SER A 11 21.02 -30.51 -55.29
N ALA A 12 20.00 -29.68 -55.49
CA ALA A 12 20.04 -28.26 -55.15
C ALA A 12 20.22 -28.14 -53.63
N ALA A 13 21.47 -27.98 -53.22
CA ALA A 13 21.79 -27.57 -51.86
C ALA A 13 21.06 -26.26 -51.58
N ARG A 14 20.10 -26.29 -50.64
CA ARG A 14 19.53 -25.07 -50.07
C ARG A 14 20.69 -24.21 -49.57
N PRO A 15 20.80 -22.93 -49.95
CA PRO A 15 21.77 -22.07 -49.32
C PRO A 15 21.41 -21.99 -47.83
N ALA A 16 22.41 -22.23 -46.97
CA ALA A 16 22.27 -22.09 -45.54
C ALA A 16 21.69 -20.70 -45.21
N PRO A 17 20.78 -20.57 -44.23
CA PRO A 17 20.29 -19.26 -43.83
C PRO A 17 21.50 -18.41 -43.41
N ASP A 18 21.63 -17.26 -44.06
CA ASP A 18 22.69 -16.30 -43.86
C ASP A 18 22.76 -15.96 -42.36
N ARG A 19 23.92 -16.21 -41.74
CA ARG A 19 24.19 -15.91 -40.32
C ARG A 19 24.38 -14.40 -40.09
N ARG A 20 23.67 -13.56 -40.86
CA ARG A 20 23.76 -12.09 -40.80
C ARG A 20 22.46 -11.41 -40.36
N ASP A 21 21.44 -12.19 -39.98
CA ASP A 21 20.20 -11.65 -39.40
C ASP A 21 20.10 -11.79 -37.88
N SER A 22 21.22 -12.07 -37.18
CA SER A 22 21.28 -11.94 -35.72
C SER A 22 21.40 -10.47 -35.28
N VAL A 23 20.51 -9.63 -35.79
CA VAL A 23 20.35 -8.24 -35.35
C VAL A 23 19.79 -8.25 -33.93
N ARG A 24 20.68 -8.00 -32.97
CA ARG A 24 20.41 -7.41 -31.65
C ARG A 24 19.21 -7.98 -30.88
N ASN A 25 19.29 -9.23 -30.44
CA ASN A 25 18.61 -9.58 -29.19
C ASN A 25 19.40 -8.93 -28.05
N GLY A 26 18.95 -7.76 -27.59
CA GLY A 26 19.34 -7.25 -26.27
C GLY A 26 19.00 -8.34 -25.26
N SER A 27 20.01 -8.96 -24.67
CA SER A 27 19.86 -10.08 -23.74
C SER A 27 18.79 -9.74 -22.70
N VAL A 28 17.76 -10.57 -22.54
CA VAL A 28 16.73 -10.33 -21.52
C VAL A 28 17.26 -10.86 -20.19
N GLN A 29 17.18 -10.04 -19.14
CA GLN A 29 17.56 -10.39 -17.78
C GLN A 29 16.30 -10.72 -16.96
N ARG A 30 16.26 -11.93 -16.42
CA ARG A 30 15.24 -12.34 -15.44
C ARG A 30 15.72 -11.98 -14.03
N MET A 31 14.90 -11.28 -13.25
CA MET A 31 15.18 -10.92 -11.86
C MET A 31 13.91 -11.01 -11.01
N SER A 32 14.03 -11.24 -9.70
CA SER A 32 12.86 -11.17 -8.80
C SER A 32 12.43 -9.72 -8.55
N LEU A 33 11.19 -9.49 -8.11
CA LEU A 33 10.73 -8.14 -7.74
C LEU A 33 11.61 -7.54 -6.63
N THR A 34 12.05 -8.33 -5.66
CA THR A 34 12.98 -7.86 -4.61
C THR A 34 14.30 -7.35 -5.21
N HIS A 35 14.86 -8.05 -6.19
CA HIS A 35 16.06 -7.62 -6.89
C HIS A 35 15.80 -6.37 -7.74
N ALA A 36 14.67 -6.31 -8.44
CA ALA A 36 14.25 -5.15 -9.22
C ALA A 36 14.11 -3.88 -8.35
N LEU A 37 13.51 -4.01 -7.16
CA LEU A 37 13.37 -2.91 -6.20
C LEU A 37 14.73 -2.42 -5.67
N LYS A 38 15.66 -3.34 -5.38
CA LYS A 38 17.04 -2.98 -4.99
C LYS A 38 17.77 -2.27 -6.12
N GLU A 39 17.65 -2.78 -7.35
CA GLU A 39 18.28 -2.18 -8.53
C GLU A 39 17.70 -0.78 -8.82
N LEU A 40 16.38 -0.59 -8.70
CA LEU A 40 15.74 0.72 -8.83
C LEU A 40 16.34 1.74 -7.85
N LYS A 41 16.50 1.38 -6.57
CA LYS A 41 17.13 2.26 -5.56
C LYS A 41 18.57 2.64 -5.93
N LEU A 42 19.35 1.66 -6.41
CA LEU A 42 20.72 1.91 -6.87
C LEU A 42 20.76 2.82 -8.10
N LEU A 43 19.86 2.62 -9.05
CA LEU A 43 19.74 3.47 -10.24
C LEU A 43 19.33 4.89 -9.86
N GLU A 44 18.38 5.06 -8.94
CA GLU A 44 17.97 6.37 -8.44
C GLU A 44 19.12 7.12 -7.77
N HIS A 45 19.88 6.45 -6.92
CA HIS A 45 21.09 7.03 -6.32
C HIS A 45 22.10 7.44 -7.39
N LYS A 46 22.44 6.54 -8.33
CA LYS A 46 23.41 6.83 -9.41
C LYS A 46 22.96 7.97 -10.32
N ILE A 47 21.67 8.03 -10.66
CA ILE A 47 21.10 9.12 -11.45
C ILE A 47 21.22 10.42 -10.66
N GLY A 48 20.85 10.43 -9.37
CA GLY A 48 20.95 11.60 -8.52
C GLY A 48 22.37 12.16 -8.41
N THR A 49 23.36 11.30 -8.13
CA THR A 49 24.78 11.68 -8.07
C THR A 49 25.24 12.27 -9.40
N ARG A 50 24.98 11.58 -10.52
CA ARG A 50 25.42 12.04 -11.84
C ARG A 50 24.72 13.33 -12.26
N LEU A 51 23.44 13.52 -11.92
CA LEU A 51 22.73 14.76 -12.22
C LEU A 51 23.42 15.97 -11.56
N GLY A 52 23.97 15.81 -10.35
CA GLY A 52 24.73 16.84 -9.66
C GLY A 52 26.11 17.14 -10.25
N GLU A 53 26.72 16.17 -10.93
CA GLU A 53 28.08 16.27 -11.49
C GLU A 53 28.11 16.63 -12.99
N VAL A 54 26.99 16.47 -13.71
CA VAL A 54 26.97 16.70 -15.17
C VAL A 54 27.03 18.18 -15.49
N GLN A 55 28.16 18.58 -16.07
CA GLN A 55 28.34 19.87 -16.72
C GLN A 55 28.22 19.68 -18.25
N ALA A 56 27.03 19.94 -18.78
CA ALA A 56 26.75 19.83 -20.22
C ALA A 56 27.11 21.11 -21.02
N VAL A 57 27.14 22.25 -20.35
CA VAL A 57 27.40 23.56 -20.94
C VAL A 57 28.42 24.30 -20.09
N ARG A 58 29.37 24.97 -20.73
CA ARG A 58 30.33 25.88 -20.08
C ARG A 58 30.45 27.17 -20.87
N VAL A 59 30.70 28.27 -20.18
CA VAL A 59 31.03 29.57 -20.79
C VAL A 59 32.54 29.76 -20.78
N ARG A 60 33.09 30.33 -21.85
CA ARG A 60 34.53 30.52 -22.04
C ARG A 60 34.81 31.85 -22.76
N PRO A 61 35.73 32.69 -22.27
CA PRO A 61 36.22 33.83 -23.03
C PRO A 61 36.98 33.37 -24.29
N PRO A 62 36.88 34.09 -25.42
CA PRO A 62 37.55 33.70 -26.66
C PRO A 62 39.08 33.59 -26.50
N THR A 63 39.66 34.39 -25.60
CA THR A 63 41.09 34.45 -25.29
C THR A 63 41.63 33.27 -24.48
N GLN A 64 40.77 32.44 -23.89
CA GLN A 64 41.19 31.31 -23.05
C GLN A 64 40.80 29.99 -23.70
N SER A 65 41.75 29.24 -24.26
CA SER A 65 41.48 27.98 -24.98
C SER A 65 41.23 26.78 -24.05
N GLN A 66 41.65 26.86 -22.78
CA GLN A 66 41.52 25.78 -21.79
C GLN A 66 41.07 26.29 -20.40
N PRO A 67 39.82 26.74 -20.24
CA PRO A 67 39.29 27.07 -18.92
C PRO A 67 39.28 25.81 -18.05
N GLY A 68 39.88 25.89 -16.87
CA GLY A 68 39.97 24.75 -15.95
C GLY A 68 40.80 23.57 -16.46
N GLY A 69 41.71 23.77 -17.42
CA GLY A 69 42.62 22.73 -17.91
C GLY A 69 41.99 21.72 -18.90
N LEU A 70 40.77 21.97 -19.39
CA LEU A 70 40.06 21.09 -20.33
C LEU A 70 39.93 21.72 -21.71
N SER A 71 40.46 21.04 -22.74
CA SER A 71 40.27 21.41 -24.15
C SER A 71 38.79 21.33 -24.55
N GLU A 72 38.43 22.00 -25.65
CA GLU A 72 37.05 21.97 -26.17
C GLU A 72 36.59 20.57 -26.55
N ALA A 73 37.43 19.81 -27.24
CA ALA A 73 37.15 18.42 -27.61
C ALA A 73 36.99 17.51 -26.37
N ALA A 74 37.86 17.66 -25.36
CA ALA A 74 37.77 16.87 -24.13
C ALA A 74 36.50 17.18 -23.33
N PHE A 75 36.07 18.45 -23.30
CA PHE A 75 34.81 18.84 -22.68
C PHE A 75 33.60 18.29 -23.45
N ALA A 76 33.59 18.40 -24.78
CA ALA A 76 32.50 17.90 -25.62
C ALA A 76 32.32 16.38 -25.48
N GLU A 77 33.43 15.61 -25.48
CA GLU A 77 33.39 14.16 -25.26
C GLU A 77 32.92 13.80 -23.85
N ARG A 78 33.41 14.52 -22.82
CA ARG A 78 32.93 14.31 -21.44
C ARG A 78 31.44 14.61 -21.29
N ALA A 79 30.95 15.71 -21.89
CA ALA A 79 29.53 16.07 -21.85
C ALA A 79 28.66 15.04 -22.58
N ARG A 80 29.06 14.59 -23.77
CA ARG A 80 28.34 13.57 -24.55
C ARG A 80 28.31 12.22 -23.84
N SER A 81 29.45 11.79 -23.30
CA SER A 81 29.55 10.53 -22.55
C SER A 81 28.68 10.56 -21.30
N SER A 82 28.77 11.63 -20.50
CA SER A 82 27.93 11.82 -19.31
C SER A 82 26.44 11.84 -19.64
N PHE A 83 26.04 12.57 -20.70
CA PHE A 83 24.65 12.62 -21.14
C PHE A 83 24.13 11.26 -21.64
N THR A 84 24.91 10.57 -22.46
CA THR A 84 24.55 9.24 -22.98
C THR A 84 24.40 8.24 -21.84
N SER A 85 25.31 8.29 -20.87
CA SER A 85 25.27 7.40 -19.72
C SER A 85 24.10 7.72 -18.77
N LEU A 86 23.79 9.00 -18.52
CA LEU A 86 22.59 9.41 -17.80
C LEU A 86 21.31 8.92 -18.49
N ARG A 87 21.23 9.07 -19.82
CA ARG A 87 20.09 8.62 -20.61
C ARG A 87 19.92 7.10 -20.52
N ALA A 88 21.02 6.34 -20.62
CA ALA A 88 21.00 4.88 -20.47
C ALA A 88 20.46 4.45 -19.08
N LEU A 89 20.94 5.09 -18.01
CA LEU A 89 20.44 4.84 -16.65
C LEU A 89 18.94 5.15 -16.50
N SER A 90 18.48 6.27 -17.07
CA SER A 90 17.08 6.68 -17.04
C SER A 90 16.15 5.73 -17.81
N VAL A 91 16.60 5.27 -18.99
CA VAL A 91 15.87 4.28 -19.78
C VAL A 91 15.75 2.96 -19.02
N ARG A 92 16.86 2.47 -18.44
CA ARG A 92 16.85 1.23 -17.67
C ARG A 92 15.93 1.32 -16.44
N ARG A 93 15.98 2.44 -15.71
CA ARG A 93 15.05 2.69 -14.58
C ARG A 93 13.59 2.62 -15.04
N SER A 94 13.28 3.25 -16.17
CA SER A 94 11.91 3.30 -16.71
C SER A 94 11.40 1.91 -17.13
N GLN A 95 12.27 1.10 -17.74
CA GLN A 95 11.96 -0.29 -18.11
C GLN A 95 11.68 -1.17 -16.88
N ILE A 96 12.56 -1.12 -15.86
CA ILE A 96 12.37 -1.90 -14.63
C ILE A 96 11.07 -1.47 -13.94
N LYS A 97 10.80 -0.15 -13.85
CA LYS A 97 9.59 0.37 -13.22
C LYS A 97 8.32 -0.07 -13.96
N ALA A 98 8.33 -0.03 -15.29
CA ALA A 98 7.19 -0.48 -16.09
C ALA A 98 6.90 -1.97 -15.87
N ALA A 99 7.93 -2.82 -15.91
CA ALA A 99 7.81 -4.25 -15.66
C ALA A 99 7.34 -4.54 -14.22
N LEU A 100 7.84 -3.80 -13.23
CA LEU A 100 7.41 -3.90 -11.83
C LEU A 100 5.92 -3.59 -11.66
N VAL A 101 5.45 -2.48 -12.25
CA VAL A 101 4.03 -2.10 -12.17
C VAL A 101 3.15 -3.16 -12.82
N GLN A 102 3.56 -3.71 -13.97
CA GLN A 102 2.83 -4.78 -14.64
C GLN A 102 2.78 -6.06 -13.79
N ALA A 103 3.89 -6.47 -13.18
CA ALA A 103 3.93 -7.63 -12.31
C ALA A 103 3.08 -7.45 -11.05
N ASN A 104 3.09 -6.25 -10.45
CA ASN A 104 2.26 -5.94 -9.28
C ASN A 104 0.77 -5.92 -9.62
N ALA A 105 0.40 -5.48 -10.82
CA ALA A 105 -0.99 -5.45 -11.28
C ALA A 105 -1.53 -6.84 -11.65
N THR A 106 -0.66 -7.78 -12.03
CA THR A 106 -1.06 -9.14 -12.48
C THR A 106 -0.97 -10.20 -11.39
N THR A 107 -0.14 -9.98 -10.35
CA THR A 107 0.04 -10.93 -9.26
C THR A 107 -1.09 -10.77 -8.24
N SER A 108 -1.83 -11.84 -7.96
CA SER A 108 -2.85 -11.88 -6.90
C SER A 108 -2.27 -12.39 -5.59
N VAL A 109 -2.76 -11.84 -4.49
CA VAL A 109 -2.41 -12.20 -3.11
C VAL A 109 -3.68 -12.33 -2.29
N GLU A 110 -3.66 -13.23 -1.32
CA GLU A 110 -4.74 -13.41 -0.36
C GLU A 110 -4.24 -12.90 0.99
N ILE A 111 -4.93 -11.92 1.58
CA ILE A 111 -4.57 -11.32 2.86
C ILE A 111 -5.85 -11.21 3.70
N ALA A 112 -5.83 -11.75 4.92
CA ALA A 112 -6.98 -11.77 5.83
C ALA A 112 -8.29 -12.28 5.17
N GLY A 113 -8.20 -13.31 4.34
CA GLY A 113 -9.34 -13.91 3.62
C GLY A 113 -9.83 -13.14 2.38
N GLU A 114 -9.22 -11.99 2.06
CA GLU A 114 -9.55 -11.19 0.89
C GLU A 114 -8.52 -11.40 -0.23
N THR A 115 -8.99 -11.76 -1.43
CA THR A 115 -8.13 -11.86 -2.62
C THR A 115 -8.02 -10.49 -3.28
N MET A 116 -6.80 -9.95 -3.34
CA MET A 116 -6.50 -8.65 -3.95
C MET A 116 -5.25 -8.74 -4.84
N THR A 117 -5.01 -7.74 -5.68
CA THR A 117 -3.74 -7.67 -6.43
C THR A 117 -2.60 -7.24 -5.52
N LEU A 118 -1.36 -7.60 -5.84
CA LEU A 118 -0.18 -7.16 -5.10
C LEU A 118 -0.09 -5.62 -5.11
N ALA A 119 -0.48 -4.97 -6.21
CA ALA A 119 -0.61 -3.52 -6.28
C ALA A 119 -1.63 -2.97 -5.27
N ALA A 120 -2.81 -3.59 -5.16
CA ALA A 120 -3.83 -3.19 -4.18
C ALA A 120 -3.34 -3.41 -2.74
N ALA A 121 -2.66 -4.52 -2.46
CA ALA A 121 -2.08 -4.80 -1.14
C ALA A 121 -1.03 -3.75 -0.73
N VAL A 122 -0.15 -3.35 -1.66
CA VAL A 122 0.85 -2.31 -1.41
C VAL A 122 0.20 -0.95 -1.17
N GLU A 123 -0.83 -0.59 -1.92
CA GLU A 123 -1.54 0.68 -1.73
C GLU A 123 -2.32 0.69 -0.40
N ARG A 124 -2.96 -0.43 -0.04
CA ARG A 124 -3.65 -0.59 1.26
C ARG A 124 -2.67 -0.45 2.42
N LYS A 125 -1.52 -1.13 2.38
CA LYS A 125 -0.43 -0.95 3.35
C LYS A 125 0.02 0.52 3.44
N ARG A 126 0.14 1.20 2.30
CA ARG A 126 0.54 2.61 2.25
C ARG A 126 -0.53 3.52 2.88
N ALA A 127 -1.80 3.26 2.61
CA ALA A 127 -2.92 3.99 3.18
C ALA A 127 -2.97 3.82 4.72
N GLU A 128 -2.76 2.61 5.22
CA GLU A 128 -2.65 2.32 6.66
C GLU A 128 -1.45 3.03 7.30
N THR A 129 -0.27 2.97 6.67
CA THR A 129 0.94 3.64 7.18
C THR A 129 0.76 5.16 7.27
N LEU A 130 0.00 5.74 6.34
CA LEU A 130 -0.28 7.18 6.31
C LEU A 130 -1.49 7.57 7.17
N GLY A 131 -2.17 6.63 7.83
CA GLY A 131 -3.40 6.88 8.58
C GLY A 131 -4.56 7.39 7.70
N LYS A 132 -4.54 7.07 6.41
CA LYS A 132 -5.53 7.50 5.39
C LYS A 132 -6.45 6.37 4.96
N SER A 133 -6.41 5.22 5.64
CA SER A 133 -7.36 4.16 5.34
C SER A 133 -8.75 4.61 5.80
N SER A 134 -9.70 4.62 4.86
CA SER A 134 -11.10 4.96 5.16
C SER A 134 -11.68 4.04 6.23
N ASP A 135 -11.20 2.79 6.30
CA ASP A 135 -11.60 1.80 7.28
C ASP A 135 -11.17 2.18 8.70
N GLN A 136 -9.93 2.65 8.91
CA GLN A 136 -9.50 3.14 10.22
C GLN A 136 -10.25 4.41 10.62
N GLN A 137 -10.51 5.31 9.67
CA GLN A 137 -11.28 6.52 9.93
C GLN A 137 -12.72 6.18 10.34
N LEU A 138 -13.34 5.22 9.66
CA LEU A 138 -14.67 4.71 9.99
C LEU A 138 -14.68 4.01 11.35
N LEU A 139 -13.71 3.14 11.63
CA LEU A 139 -13.57 2.47 12.92
C LEU A 139 -13.40 3.45 14.08
N ASN A 140 -12.60 4.51 13.89
CA ASN A 140 -12.43 5.55 14.90
C ASN A 140 -13.74 6.31 15.12
N LEU A 141 -14.41 6.73 14.04
CA LEU A 141 -15.70 7.43 14.11
C LEU A 141 -16.75 6.60 14.85
N LEU A 142 -16.93 5.33 14.45
CA LEU A 142 -17.92 4.43 15.05
C LEU A 142 -17.57 4.12 16.51
N GLY A 143 -16.28 3.91 16.82
CA GLY A 143 -15.82 3.72 18.19
C GLY A 143 -16.03 4.95 19.08
N GLU A 144 -15.84 6.16 18.53
CA GLU A 144 -16.11 7.42 19.22
C GLU A 144 -17.61 7.60 19.48
N GLN A 145 -18.46 7.34 18.50
CA GLN A 145 -19.92 7.42 18.62
C GLN A 145 -20.45 6.42 19.65
N TYR A 146 -20.01 5.17 19.57
CA TYR A 146 -20.39 4.14 20.54
C TYR A 146 -19.90 4.51 21.96
N GLY A 147 -18.65 4.96 22.09
CA GLY A 147 -18.12 5.43 23.37
C GLY A 147 -18.83 6.66 23.92
N GLN A 148 -19.32 7.55 23.05
CA GLN A 148 -20.17 8.68 23.44
C GLN A 148 -21.51 8.20 23.96
N ALA A 149 -22.20 7.29 23.25
CA ALA A 149 -23.48 6.73 23.68
C ALA A 149 -23.37 6.05 25.06
N VAL A 150 -22.30 5.28 25.31
CA VAL A 150 -22.05 4.66 26.63
C VAL A 150 -21.84 5.70 27.73
N ARG A 151 -21.10 6.78 27.45
CA ARG A 151 -20.89 7.89 28.40
C ARG A 151 -22.18 8.65 28.69
N GLU A 152 -23.00 8.87 27.68
CA GLU A 152 -24.32 9.51 27.83
C GLU A 152 -25.26 8.62 28.65
N GLN A 153 -25.31 7.32 28.37
CA GLN A 153 -26.06 6.35 29.17
C GLN A 153 -25.64 6.37 30.64
N THR A 154 -24.33 6.31 30.90
CA THR A 154 -23.78 6.36 32.27
C THR A 154 -24.12 7.66 32.97
N SER A 155 -24.02 8.79 32.26
CA SER A 155 -24.34 10.10 32.81
C SER A 155 -25.83 10.27 33.10
N LEU A 156 -26.71 9.76 32.22
CA LEU A 156 -28.16 9.75 32.44
C LEU A 156 -28.52 8.86 33.62
N ARG A 157 -27.93 7.67 33.72
CA ARG A 157 -28.14 6.78 34.86
C ARG A 157 -27.74 7.44 36.17
N PHE A 158 -26.58 8.09 36.24
CA PHE A 158 -26.14 8.81 37.43
C PHE A 158 -27.10 9.96 37.82
N LYS A 159 -27.61 10.72 36.83
CA LYS A 159 -28.62 11.76 37.07
C LYS A 159 -29.93 11.19 37.60
N LEU A 160 -30.38 10.07 37.05
CA LEU A 160 -31.59 9.38 37.47
C LEU A 160 -31.45 8.77 38.87
N GLU A 161 -30.30 8.20 39.20
CA GLU A 161 -29.96 7.75 40.56
C GLU A 161 -30.05 8.91 41.56
N GLY A 162 -29.50 10.09 41.21
CA GLY A 162 -29.62 11.29 42.03
C GLY A 162 -31.07 11.77 42.21
N GLN A 163 -31.88 11.73 41.15
CA GLN A 163 -33.31 12.09 41.21
C GLN A 163 -34.10 11.12 42.09
N LEU A 164 -33.85 9.82 41.93
CA LEU A 164 -34.45 8.77 42.75
C LEU A 164 -34.09 8.97 44.23
N GLN A 165 -32.83 9.26 44.54
CA GLN A 165 -32.38 9.50 45.92
C GLN A 165 -33.09 10.70 46.55
N VAL A 166 -33.28 11.79 45.81
CA VAL A 166 -34.04 12.96 46.29
C VAL A 166 -35.53 12.62 46.50
N GLN A 167 -36.13 11.84 45.59
CA GLN A 167 -37.52 11.40 45.75
C GLN A 167 -37.71 10.48 46.97
N LEU A 168 -36.81 9.50 47.16
CA LEU A 168 -36.81 8.63 48.33
C LEU A 168 -36.59 9.41 49.63
N GLN A 169 -35.66 10.36 49.66
CA GLN A 169 -35.41 11.21 50.83
C GLN A 169 -36.60 12.10 51.19
N SER A 170 -37.34 12.60 50.19
CA SER A 170 -38.57 13.37 50.39
C SER A 170 -39.68 12.52 51.02
N LEU A 171 -39.84 11.27 50.57
CA LEU A 171 -40.83 10.35 51.13
C LEU A 171 -40.47 9.92 52.56
N LEU A 172 -39.22 9.53 52.79
CA LEU A 172 -38.72 9.12 54.11
C LEU A 172 -38.66 10.28 55.12
N GLY A 173 -38.36 11.50 54.66
CA GLY A 173 -38.32 12.70 55.51
C GLY A 173 -39.70 13.18 55.97
N ASN A 174 -40.76 12.90 55.20
CA ASN A 174 -42.14 13.21 55.57
C ASN A 174 -42.78 12.12 56.47
N ASP A 175 -42.24 10.89 56.47
CA ASP A 175 -42.76 9.74 57.22
C ASP A 175 -41.91 9.33 58.44
N ALA A 176 -41.08 10.23 58.99
CA ALA A 176 -40.22 9.99 60.16
C ALA A 176 -40.96 9.59 61.47
N GLY A 177 -42.26 9.31 61.42
CA GLY A 177 -43.07 8.85 62.54
C GLY A 177 -43.94 7.60 62.29
N ARG A 178 -43.96 6.95 61.12
CA ARG A 178 -44.85 5.77 60.91
C ARG A 178 -44.27 4.66 60.01
N SER A 179 -44.16 3.48 60.62
CA SER A 179 -44.31 2.12 60.04
C SER A 179 -43.09 1.42 59.40
N GLU A 180 -42.92 0.15 59.77
CA GLU A 180 -41.99 -0.85 59.18
C GLU A 180 -42.24 -1.08 57.67
N ASN A 181 -43.36 -0.61 57.12
CA ASN A 181 -43.73 -0.77 55.71
C ASN A 181 -43.06 0.25 54.75
N ALA A 182 -42.41 1.30 55.27
CA ALA A 182 -41.78 2.34 54.45
C ALA A 182 -40.64 1.80 53.54
N GLY A 183 -39.98 0.71 53.94
CA GLY A 183 -38.95 0.04 53.12
C GLY A 183 -39.53 -0.70 51.91
N LEU A 184 -40.71 -1.30 52.04
CA LEU A 184 -41.38 -2.03 50.94
C LEU A 184 -41.94 -1.07 49.88
N ASP A 185 -42.40 0.10 50.31
CA ASP A 185 -42.83 1.18 49.42
C ASP A 185 -41.65 1.82 48.69
N ALA A 186 -40.48 1.95 49.33
CA ALA A 186 -39.26 2.46 48.70
C ALA A 186 -38.70 1.52 47.61
N ASP A 187 -38.71 0.21 47.84
CA ASP A 187 -38.22 -0.79 46.88
C ASP A 187 -39.14 -0.93 45.65
N SER A 188 -40.45 -0.88 45.87
CA SER A 188 -41.44 -0.91 44.79
C SER A 188 -41.39 0.36 43.93
N LEU A 189 -41.21 1.53 44.54
CA LEU A 189 -41.00 2.80 43.83
C LEU A 189 -39.70 2.81 43.03
N THR A 190 -38.62 2.27 43.58
CA THR A 190 -37.34 2.13 42.88
C THR A 190 -37.48 1.25 41.65
N THR A 191 -38.16 0.10 41.79
CA THR A 191 -38.40 -0.83 40.68
C THR A 191 -39.26 -0.19 39.58
N LEU A 192 -40.33 0.51 39.95
CA LEU A 192 -41.19 1.22 39.01
C LEU A 192 -40.46 2.38 38.31
N PHE A 193 -39.61 3.11 39.03
CA PHE A 193 -38.82 4.20 38.48
C PHE A 193 -37.85 3.70 37.41
N TRP A 194 -37.09 2.64 37.69
CA TRP A 194 -36.17 2.06 36.72
C TRP A 194 -36.89 1.45 35.52
N SER A 195 -38.03 0.77 35.73
CA SER A 195 -38.82 0.22 34.61
C SER A 195 -39.26 1.26 33.56
N ARG A 196 -39.32 2.54 33.95
CA ARG A 196 -39.81 3.64 33.12
C ARG A 196 -38.70 4.59 32.65
N HIS A 197 -37.57 4.60 33.33
CA HIS A 197 -36.50 5.58 33.11
C HIS A 197 -35.14 4.96 32.81
N GLU A 198 -35.01 3.63 32.77
CA GLU A 198 -33.75 2.97 32.44
C GLU A 198 -33.21 3.44 31.08
N PRO A 199 -31.99 4.03 31.02
CA PRO A 199 -31.40 4.47 29.76
C PRO A 199 -30.99 3.26 28.91
N VAL A 200 -31.63 3.10 27.74
CA VAL A 200 -31.32 2.05 26.77
C VAL A 200 -30.47 2.65 25.63
N ILE A 201 -29.49 1.88 25.14
CA ILE A 201 -28.75 2.22 23.92
C ILE A 201 -29.47 1.54 22.75
N ASP A 202 -30.01 2.34 21.84
CA ASP A 202 -30.57 1.83 20.58
C ASP A 202 -29.43 1.60 19.58
N ASP A 203 -28.97 0.36 19.48
CA ASP A 203 -27.96 -0.06 18.50
C ASP A 203 -28.58 -0.97 17.43
N PRO A 204 -29.13 -0.40 16.34
CA PRO A 204 -29.75 -1.18 15.27
C PRO A 204 -28.74 -1.92 14.39
N LEU A 205 -27.44 -1.63 14.52
CA LEU A 205 -26.38 -2.19 13.69
C LEU A 205 -25.54 -3.22 14.43
N ASP A 206 -25.72 -3.41 15.74
CA ASP A 206 -24.82 -4.20 16.57
C ASP A 206 -23.36 -3.77 16.39
N LEU A 207 -23.14 -2.46 16.55
CA LEU A 207 -21.84 -1.80 16.37
C LEU A 207 -20.77 -2.41 17.27
N ALA A 208 -21.14 -2.90 18.46
CA ALA A 208 -20.18 -3.54 19.37
C ALA A 208 -19.52 -4.78 18.72
N THR A 209 -20.31 -5.66 18.12
CA THR A 209 -19.82 -6.86 17.43
C THR A 209 -19.06 -6.49 16.16
N GLN A 210 -19.61 -5.58 15.34
CA GLN A 210 -18.95 -5.15 14.11
C GLN A 210 -17.61 -4.45 14.37
N LEU A 211 -17.50 -3.64 15.42
CA LEU A 211 -16.25 -2.99 15.81
C LEU A 211 -15.19 -4.01 16.24
N LEU A 212 -15.58 -5.10 16.91
CA LEU A 212 -14.66 -6.17 17.27
C LEU A 212 -14.17 -6.90 16.02
N GLU A 213 -15.08 -7.34 15.15
CA GLU A 213 -14.73 -8.06 13.92
C GLU A 213 -13.82 -7.23 13.00
N LEU A 214 -14.16 -5.96 12.77
CA LEU A 214 -13.37 -5.07 11.92
C LEU A 214 -11.99 -4.76 12.52
N ARG A 215 -11.88 -4.69 13.86
CA ARG A 215 -10.58 -4.51 14.53
C ARG A 215 -9.72 -5.76 14.43
N ASP A 216 -10.30 -6.93 14.58
CA ASP A 216 -9.59 -8.20 14.47
C ASP A 216 -9.09 -8.41 13.04
N GLN A 217 -9.92 -8.13 12.03
CA GLN A 217 -9.53 -8.16 10.62
C GLN A 217 -8.40 -7.16 10.32
N ALA A 218 -8.48 -5.94 10.85
CA ALA A 218 -7.42 -4.94 10.67
C ALA A 218 -6.10 -5.36 11.33
N ALA A 219 -6.16 -5.95 12.52
CA ALA A 219 -4.98 -6.47 13.21
C ALA A 219 -4.36 -7.65 12.47
N GLU A 220 -5.18 -8.58 11.98
CA GLU A 220 -4.73 -9.72 11.18
C GLU A 220 -4.09 -9.26 9.87
N PHE A 221 -4.71 -8.30 9.17
CA PHE A 221 -4.15 -7.69 7.97
C PHE A 221 -2.79 -7.05 8.26
N ALA A 222 -2.69 -6.19 9.27
CA ALA A 222 -1.45 -5.51 9.62
C ALA A 222 -0.31 -6.49 10.00
N SER A 223 -0.64 -7.62 10.63
CA SER A 223 0.35 -8.64 11.00
C SER A 223 0.86 -9.46 9.81
N SER A 224 0.03 -9.67 8.79
CA SER A 224 0.28 -10.62 7.70
C SER A 224 0.72 -9.96 6.39
N VAL A 225 0.30 -8.71 6.14
CA VAL A 225 0.54 -7.98 4.89
C VAL A 225 2.02 -7.88 4.54
N ASP A 226 2.88 -7.59 5.51
CA ASP A 226 4.32 -7.41 5.28
C ASP A 226 4.99 -8.70 4.86
N ARG A 227 4.71 -9.78 5.58
CA ARG A 227 5.23 -11.11 5.27
C ARG A 227 4.77 -11.57 3.89
N ILE A 228 3.48 -11.41 3.57
CA ILE A 228 2.92 -11.86 2.28
C ILE A 228 3.49 -11.04 1.12
N ILE A 229 3.61 -9.72 1.28
CA ILE A 229 4.22 -8.86 0.27
C ILE A 229 5.69 -9.26 0.05
N ASP A 230 6.46 -9.51 1.10
CA ASP A 230 7.87 -9.88 0.98
C ASP A 230 8.06 -11.25 0.33
N GLU A 231 7.26 -12.25 0.72
CA GLU A 231 7.25 -13.56 0.09
C GLU A 231 6.92 -13.45 -1.40
N ARG A 232 5.85 -12.71 -1.74
CA ARG A 232 5.42 -12.53 -3.14
C ARG A 232 6.43 -11.75 -3.96
N ASN A 233 7.10 -10.77 -3.37
CA ASN A 233 8.19 -10.04 -4.01
C ASN A 233 9.40 -10.95 -4.30
N ALA A 234 9.66 -11.92 -3.42
CA ALA A 234 10.74 -12.89 -3.61
C ALA A 234 10.41 -13.94 -4.68
N THR A 235 9.15 -14.40 -4.75
CA THR A 235 8.72 -15.46 -5.68
C THR A 235 8.31 -14.99 -7.07
N THR A 236 8.06 -13.69 -7.24
CA THR A 236 7.63 -13.13 -8.53
C THR A 236 8.83 -12.63 -9.33
N PHE A 237 8.86 -12.95 -10.61
CA PHE A 237 9.97 -12.63 -11.51
C PHE A 237 9.51 -11.71 -12.62
N ILE A 238 10.40 -10.79 -13.00
CA ILE A 238 10.24 -9.91 -14.15
C ILE A 238 11.34 -10.13 -15.16
N GLU A 239 11.02 -9.86 -16.42
CA GLU A 239 11.94 -9.89 -17.54
C GLU A 239 12.18 -8.46 -18.02
N VAL A 240 13.44 -8.03 -17.99
CA VAL A 240 13.85 -6.67 -18.36
C VAL A 240 15.00 -6.76 -19.36
N PRO A 241 15.09 -5.91 -20.39
CA PRO A 241 16.27 -5.85 -21.25
C PRO A 241 17.53 -5.66 -20.40
N ALA A 242 18.57 -6.46 -20.62
CA ALA A 242 19.84 -6.35 -19.91
C ALA A 242 20.48 -4.99 -20.20
N SER A 243 21.26 -4.51 -19.24
CA SER A 243 22.00 -3.28 -19.40
C SER A 243 23.06 -3.52 -20.47
N VAL A 244 22.97 -2.77 -21.56
CA VAL A 244 24.12 -2.55 -22.47
C VAL A 244 25.09 -1.61 -21.78
#